data_AF-A0A4P9ZYE5-F1
#
_entry.id   AF-A0A4P9ZYE5-F1
#
_cell.length_a   1.000
_cell.length_b   1.000
_cell.length_c   1.000
_cell.angle_alpha   90.00
_cell.angle_beta   90.00
_cell.angle_gamma   90.00
#
_symmetry.space_group_name_H-M   'P 1'
#
loop_
_entity.id
_entity.type
_entity.pdbx_description
1 polymer ?
#
loop_
_entity_poly.entity_id
_entity_poly.type
_entity_poly.pdbx_seq_one_letter_code
_entity_poly.pdbx_strand_id
1 'polypeptide(L)' 'MSSSRSHSTIHVLSLREEEAATKEWKKNSMDQCAPTIRKFADCAKGRTVSVVWACRDLHKAMNKCLSQQ' A
#
# COMPACT_ATOMS: atom_id res chain seq x y z
N MET A 1 10.88 22.92 34.76
CA MET A 1 10.26 22.73 33.43
C MET A 1 11.33 22.16 32.51
N SER A 2 11.40 20.84 32.40
CA SER A 2 12.43 20.15 31.61
C SER A 2 11.89 19.92 30.20
N SER A 3 12.34 20.72 29.24
CA SER A 3 12.05 20.52 27.82
C SER A 3 12.97 19.47 27.24
N SER A 4 12.46 18.26 27.04
CA SER A 4 13.15 17.18 26.32
C SER A 4 13.27 17.54 24.84
N ARG A 5 14.48 17.83 24.37
CA ARG A 5 14.80 17.95 22.93
C ARG A 5 15.01 16.53 22.38
N SER A 6 14.16 16.12 21.45
CA SER A 6 14.30 14.87 20.71
C SER A 6 15.50 15.00 19.76
N HIS A 7 16.59 14.29 20.07
CA HIS A 7 17.79 14.23 19.24
C HIS A 7 17.61 13.07 18.25
N SER A 8 17.33 13.37 16.97
CA SER A 8 17.22 12.34 15.93
C SER A 8 18.61 11.88 15.50
N THR A 9 19.15 10.87 16.18
CA THR A 9 20.22 10.03 15.61
C THR A 9 19.63 9.22 14.46
N ILE A 10 20.34 9.10 13.33
CA ILE A 10 19.94 8.22 12.22
C ILE A 10 19.70 6.80 12.78
N HIS A 11 18.44 6.40 12.88
CA HIS A 11 18.05 5.08 13.40
C HIS A 11 18.03 4.10 12.22
N VAL A 12 19.04 3.26 12.12
CA VAL A 12 19.03 2.14 11.17
C VAL A 12 18.09 1.09 11.72
N LEU A 13 17.00 0.82 11.01
CA LEU A 13 16.04 -0.20 11.39
C LEU A 13 16.71 -1.58 11.29
N SER A 14 16.49 -2.43 12.27
CA SER A 14 16.78 -3.85 12.14
C SER A 14 15.82 -4.49 11.14
N LEU A 15 16.20 -5.61 10.52
CA LEU A 15 15.36 -6.34 9.57
C LEU A 15 13.94 -6.58 10.08
N ARG A 16 13.80 -6.89 11.38
CA ARG A 16 12.48 -7.12 12.02
C ARG A 16 11.63 -5.85 12.07
N GLU A 17 12.26 -4.71 12.33
CA GLU A 17 11.57 -3.43 12.36
C GLU A 17 11.17 -2.98 10.96
N GLU A 18 12.02 -3.21 9.95
CA GLU A 18 11.69 -2.98 8.54
C GLU A 18 10.51 -3.84 8.08
N GLU A 19 10.52 -5.14 8.41
CA GLU A 19 9.42 -6.06 8.12
C GLU A 19 8.12 -5.62 8.81
N ALA A 20 8.18 -5.22 10.08
CA ALA A 20 7.03 -4.74 10.83
C ALA A 20 6.47 -3.45 10.23
N ALA A 21 7.33 -2.48 9.90
CA ALA A 21 6.95 -1.23 9.26
C ALA A 21 6.32 -1.47 7.89
N THR A 22 6.90 -2.35 7.08
CA THR A 22 6.37 -2.70 5.75
C THR A 22 5.01 -3.38 5.85
N LYS A 23 4.84 -4.28 6.83
CA LYS A 23 3.57 -4.98 7.06
C LYS A 23 2.46 -4.01 7.48
N GLU A 24 2.76 -3.10 8.40
CA GLU A 24 1.81 -2.09 8.85
C GLU A 24 1.46 -1.13 7.72
N TRP A 25 2.45 -0.63 6.98
CA TRP A 25 2.26 0.22 5.82
C TRP A 25 1.36 -0.45 4.76
N LYS A 26 1.63 -1.73 4.45
CA LYS A 26 0.82 -2.50 3.50
C LYS A 26 -0.63 -2.64 3.95
N LYS A 27 -0.86 -2.89 5.24
CA LYS A 27 -2.22 -2.98 5.80
C LYS A 27 -2.96 -1.65 5.63
N ASN A 28 -2.33 -0.55 6.05
CA ASN A 28 -2.92 0.77 5.96
C ASN A 28 -3.18 1.20 4.51
N SER A 29 -2.25 0.93 3.59
CA SER A 29 -2.44 1.25 2.16
C SER A 29 -3.57 0.43 1.53
N MET A 30 -3.75 -0.83 1.93
CA MET A 30 -4.88 -1.65 1.49
C MET A 30 -6.22 -1.11 1.99
N ASP A 31 -6.30 -0.64 3.24
CA ASP A 31 -7.52 -0.06 3.80
C ASP A 31 -7.89 1.26 3.11
N GLN A 32 -6.91 2.14 2.87
CA GLN A 32 -7.12 3.42 2.17
C GLN A 32 -7.49 3.22 0.69
N CYS A 33 -6.88 2.25 0.02
CA CYS A 33 -7.15 1.95 -1.38
C CYS A 33 -8.28 0.92 -1.58
N ALA A 34 -9.00 0.52 -0.53
CA ALA A 34 -10.08 -0.46 -0.62
C ALA A 34 -11.11 -0.20 -1.75
N PRO A 35 -11.52 1.05 -2.05
CA PRO A 35 -12.46 1.31 -3.14
C PRO A 35 -11.92 0.97 -4.53
N THR A 36 -10.65 1.27 -4.81
CA THR A 36 -10.03 1.01 -6.12
C THR A 36 -9.67 -0.47 -6.26
N ILE A 37 -9.20 -1.10 -5.17
CA ILE A 37 -8.97 -2.53 -5.09
C ILE A 37 -10.27 -3.30 -5.38
N ARG A 38 -11.39 -2.90 -4.76
CA ARG A 38 -12.69 -3.56 -4.96
C ARG A 38 -13.17 -3.47 -6.41
N LYS A 39 -13.08 -2.29 -7.04
CA LYS A 39 -13.44 -2.13 -8.46
C LYS A 39 -12.58 -3.01 -9.36
N PHE A 40 -11.27 -3.07 -9.12
CA PHE A 40 -10.39 -3.96 -9.86
C PHE A 40 -10.75 -5.44 -9.64
N ALA A 41 -10.99 -5.86 -8.39
CA ALA A 41 -11.38 -7.23 -8.05
C ALA A 41 -12.71 -7.64 -8.69
N ASP A 42 -13.69 -6.74 -8.71
CA ASP A 42 -14.99 -6.99 -9.36
C ASP A 42 -14.83 -7.12 -10.89
N CYS A 43 -13.93 -6.36 -11.51
CA CYS A 43 -13.59 -6.55 -12.93
C CYS A 43 -12.78 -7.84 -13.17
N ALA A 44 -11.83 -8.18 -12.31
CA ALA A 44 -11.01 -9.36 -12.46
C ALA A 44 -11.78 -10.66 -12.18
N LYS A 45 -12.91 -10.59 -11.46
CA LYS A 45 -13.75 -11.75 -11.16
C LYS A 45 -14.18 -12.46 -12.46
N GLY A 46 -13.83 -13.74 -12.57
CA GLY A 46 -14.16 -14.57 -13.74
C GLY A 46 -13.30 -14.31 -14.97
N ARG A 47 -12.29 -13.44 -14.88
CA ARG A 47 -11.31 -13.18 -15.94
C ARG A 47 -9.95 -13.66 -15.44
N THR A 48 -9.28 -14.53 -16.20
CA THR A 48 -7.92 -15.00 -15.86
C THR A 48 -6.92 -14.51 -16.89
N VAL A 49 -7.19 -14.81 -18.17
CA VAL A 49 -6.33 -14.39 -19.28
C VAL A 49 -6.63 -12.94 -19.67
N SER A 50 -7.90 -12.53 -19.64
CA SER A 50 -8.35 -11.25 -20.18
C SER A 50 -8.23 -10.03 -19.27
N VAL A 51 -7.79 -10.22 -18.02
CA VAL A 51 -7.71 -9.15 -17.02
C VAL A 51 -6.78 -8.01 -17.48
N VAL A 52 -5.65 -8.36 -18.09
CA VAL A 52 -4.58 -7.40 -18.43
C VAL A 52 -5.09 -6.30 -19.39
N TRP A 53 -6.01 -6.64 -20.29
CA TRP A 53 -6.62 -5.67 -21.19
C TRP A 53 -7.98 -5.18 -20.69
N ALA A 54 -8.87 -6.08 -20.25
CA ALA A 54 -10.24 -5.74 -19.89
C ALA A 54 -10.33 -4.86 -18.63
N CYS A 55 -9.37 -4.99 -17.71
CA CYS A 55 -9.37 -4.26 -16.44
C CYS A 55 -8.19 -3.27 -16.34
N ARG A 56 -7.53 -2.95 -17.47
CA ARG A 56 -6.28 -2.17 -17.49
C ARG A 56 -6.40 -0.84 -16.75
N ASP A 57 -7.49 -0.11 -16.94
CA ASP A 57 -7.65 1.22 -16.34
C ASP A 57 -7.97 1.15 -14.85
N LEU A 58 -8.73 0.13 -14.43
CA LEU A 58 -8.97 -0.16 -13.01
C LEU A 58 -7.68 -0.60 -12.30
N HIS A 59 -6.86 -1.40 -12.97
CA HIS A 59 -5.54 -1.80 -12.49
C HIS A 59 -4.61 -0.59 -12.32
N LYS A 60 -4.57 0.33 -13.29
CA LYS A 60 -3.82 1.59 -13.17
C LYS A 60 -4.33 2.45 -12.02
N ALA A 61 -5.64 2.58 -11.86
CA ALA A 61 -6.23 3.39 -10.79
C ALA A 61 -5.91 2.82 -9.39
N MET A 62 -5.98 1.50 -9.24
CA MET A 62 -5.56 0.80 -8.02
C MET A 62 -4.08 1.02 -7.73
N ASN A 63 -3.21 0.79 -8.72
CA ASN A 63 -1.76 0.96 -8.53
C ASN A 63 -1.36 2.41 -8.25
N LYS A 64 -2.03 3.39 -8.87
CA LYS A 64 -1.83 4.81 -8.59
C LYS A 64 -2.14 5.14 -7.13
N CYS A 65 -3.19 4.55 -6.56
CA CYS A 65 -3.51 4.73 -5.15
C CYS A 65 -2.41 4.11 -4.26
N LEU A 66 -2.04 2.86 -4.53
CA LEU A 66 -1.03 2.14 -3.73
C LEU A 66 0.37 2.79 -3.79
N SER A 67 0.73 3.43 -4.90
CA SER A 67 2.03 4.09 -5.05
C SER A 67 2.13 5.46 -4.39
N GLN A 68 1.01 6.04 -3.93
CA GLN A 68 0.98 7.35 -3.26
C GLN A 68 1.16 7.25 -1.74
N GLN A 69 1.29 6.02 -1.22
CA GLN A 69 1.37 5.71 0.20
C GLN A 69 2.81 5.50 0.65
#